data_AF-A0A0A1TFT2-F1
#
_entry.id   AF-A0A0A1TFT2-F1
#
_cell.length_a   1.000
_cell.length_b   1.000
_cell.length_c   1.000
_cell.angle_alpha   90.00
_cell.angle_beta   90.00
_cell.angle_gamma   90.00
#
_symmetry.space_group_name_H-M   'P 1'
#
loop_
_entity.id
_entity.type
_entity.pdbx_description
1 polymer ?
#
loop_
_entity_poly.entity_id
_entity_poly.type
_entity_poly.pdbx_seq_one_letter_code
_entity_poly.pdbx_strand_id
1 'polypeptide(L)'
;MSSTFVTGLLALGSLFASSFINYSPYMVKTIAPGNQWANTPLQLVHTPAYETNQTDLFTNGATHMALVHNAMIRGFNSIHHQAPLVEEKHKADFVSYSKVWAKFVMSHHHDEEDNLFVAVSEILDDKTIWADTQKEHESFVDGVRVFQAYLNNLKDAKDVSGSRVVALLDKFSKDFENHMHSEVKTIAALAKHRNAPKEGSAEAEVATQTFKTWGKKTITKAGMADVLPFFLLNLDATYEDGRWASWPPMPKPIRWAMTNIVGAYYGNYWKFSSCNAEGQPKELFVYEFPATKTE
;
A
#
# COMPACT_ATOMS: atom_id res chain seq x y z
N MET A 1 12.49 28.03 36.66
CA MET A 1 11.84 27.90 35.34
C MET A 1 10.71 28.91 35.30
N SER A 2 10.70 29.84 34.33
CA SER A 2 9.72 30.94 34.30
C SER A 2 8.32 30.44 33.92
N SER A 3 7.29 31.08 34.46
CA SER A 3 5.86 30.84 34.15
C SER A 3 5.58 30.80 32.64
N THR A 4 6.24 31.65 31.85
CA THR A 4 6.16 31.68 30.38
C THR A 4 6.63 30.40 29.69
N PHE A 5 7.63 29.70 30.24
CA PHE A 5 8.13 28.45 29.68
C PHE A 5 7.13 27.30 29.91
N VAL A 6 6.50 27.27 31.09
CA VAL A 6 5.48 26.27 31.44
C VAL A 6 4.20 26.47 30.62
N THR A 7 3.76 27.72 30.43
CA THR A 7 2.60 28.05 29.59
C THR A 7 2.83 27.73 28.10
N GLY A 8 4.05 27.97 27.59
CA GLY A 8 4.43 27.61 26.22
C GLY A 8 4.43 26.09 25.97
N LEU A 9 4.93 25.30 26.92
CA LEU A 9 4.89 23.83 26.86
C LEU A 9 3.46 23.28 26.94
N LEU A 10 2.60 23.86 27.80
CA LEU A 10 1.19 23.45 27.91
C LEU A 10 0.40 23.81 26.64
N ALA A 11 0.65 24.98 26.05
CA ALA A 11 0.01 25.39 24.79
C ALA A 11 0.43 24.48 23.61
N LEU A 12 1.72 24.16 23.48
CA LEU A 12 2.20 23.20 22.49
C LEU A 12 1.60 21.81 22.71
N GLY A 13 1.59 21.31 23.95
CA GLY A 13 0.97 20.04 24.30
C GLY A 13 -0.52 19.98 23.95
N SER A 14 -1.27 21.07 24.16
CA SER A 14 -2.70 21.15 23.82
C SER A 14 -2.98 21.20 22.31
N LEU A 15 -2.11 21.83 21.51
CA LEU A 15 -2.19 21.84 20.05
C LEU A 15 -1.84 20.46 19.47
N PHE A 16 -0.81 19.79 19.98
CA PHE A 16 -0.47 18.42 19.59
C PHE A 16 -1.59 17.44 19.93
N ALA A 17 -2.17 17.54 21.14
CA ALA A 17 -3.31 16.71 21.54
C ALA A 17 -4.54 16.95 20.66
N SER A 18 -4.85 18.22 20.34
CA SER A 18 -5.99 18.57 19.48
C SER A 18 -5.79 18.09 18.04
N SER A 19 -4.60 18.26 17.46
CA SER A 19 -4.28 17.74 16.13
C SER A 19 -4.31 16.21 16.10
N PHE A 20 -3.80 15.53 17.13
CA PHE A 20 -3.90 14.08 17.23
C PHE A 20 -5.35 13.61 17.31
N ILE A 21 -6.18 14.22 18.16
CA ILE A 21 -7.59 13.87 18.31
C ILE A 21 -8.36 14.06 17.00
N ASN A 22 -8.08 15.14 16.27
CA ASN A 22 -8.85 15.49 15.07
C ASN A 22 -8.40 14.75 13.81
N TYR A 23 -7.15 14.30 13.73
CA TYR A 23 -6.57 13.79 12.49
C TYR A 23 -6.02 12.36 12.59
N SER A 24 -5.96 11.76 13.78
CA SER A 24 -5.50 10.38 13.91
C SER A 24 -6.49 9.39 13.27
N PRO A 25 -6.03 8.47 12.40
CA PRO A 25 -6.86 7.37 11.88
C PRO A 25 -7.62 6.59 12.96
N TYR A 26 -7.04 6.44 14.15
CA TYR A 26 -7.67 5.76 15.30
C TYR A 26 -8.94 6.45 15.80
N MET A 27 -9.01 7.78 15.67
CA MET A 27 -10.14 8.57 16.17
C MET A 27 -11.29 8.66 15.15
N VAL A 28 -11.05 8.22 13.91
CA VAL A 28 -12.05 8.23 12.85
C VAL A 28 -13.01 7.06 13.07
N LYS A 29 -14.28 7.37 13.30
CA LYS A 29 -15.34 6.36 13.33
C LYS A 29 -15.54 5.81 11.91
N THR A 30 -15.39 4.50 11.74
CA THR A 30 -15.59 3.81 10.46
C THR A 30 -16.80 2.89 10.52
N ILE A 31 -17.40 2.61 9.36
CA ILE A 31 -18.50 1.64 9.23
C ILE A 31 -17.96 0.43 8.47
N ALA A 32 -18.35 -0.79 8.87
CA ALA A 32 -18.01 -1.99 8.11
C ALA A 32 -18.66 -1.95 6.71
N PRO A 33 -18.03 -2.52 5.67
CA PRO A 33 -18.59 -2.47 4.32
C PRO A 33 -20.00 -3.08 4.25
N GLY A 34 -20.97 -2.29 3.81
CA GLY A 34 -22.35 -2.70 3.54
C GLY A 34 -22.74 -2.56 2.07
N ASN A 35 -22.11 -1.64 1.31
CA ASN A 35 -22.37 -1.44 -0.11
C ASN A 35 -21.13 -1.71 -0.97
N GLN A 36 -20.09 -0.88 -0.83
CA GLN A 36 -18.92 -0.89 -1.70
C GLN A 36 -17.63 -0.92 -0.87
N TRP A 37 -16.71 -1.78 -1.28
CA TRP A 37 -15.35 -1.83 -0.75
C TRP A 37 -14.33 -1.88 -1.88
N ALA A 38 -13.06 -1.70 -1.54
CA ALA A 38 -11.95 -1.68 -2.49
C ALA A 38 -11.57 -3.08 -3.00
N ASN A 39 -12.53 -3.98 -3.28
CA ASN A 39 -12.29 -5.35 -3.77
C ASN A 39 -12.40 -5.50 -5.30
N THR A 40 -12.70 -4.41 -6.00
CA THR A 40 -12.80 -4.31 -7.46
C THR A 40 -12.35 -2.90 -7.89
N PRO A 41 -11.99 -2.65 -9.16
CA PRO A 41 -12.02 -3.59 -10.29
C PRO A 41 -10.94 -4.68 -10.24
N LEU A 42 -9.77 -4.41 -9.66
CA LEU A 42 -8.65 -5.36 -9.67
C LEU A 42 -8.83 -6.42 -8.59
N GLN A 43 -8.51 -7.67 -8.94
CA GLN A 43 -8.56 -8.81 -8.02
C GLN A 43 -7.30 -8.88 -7.17
N LEU A 44 -7.47 -9.23 -5.89
CA LEU A 44 -6.35 -9.49 -4.99
C LEU A 44 -5.57 -10.74 -5.41
N VAL A 45 -4.29 -10.74 -5.08
CA VAL A 45 -3.37 -11.86 -5.27
C VAL A 45 -3.48 -12.78 -4.06
N HIS A 46 -3.87 -14.03 -4.28
CA HIS A 46 -3.81 -15.06 -3.25
C HIS A 46 -2.37 -15.32 -2.83
N THR A 47 -2.14 -15.50 -1.53
CA THR A 47 -0.77 -15.73 -1.06
C THR A 47 -0.38 -17.19 -1.31
N PRO A 48 0.82 -17.46 -1.86
CA PRO A 48 1.26 -18.83 -2.11
C PRO A 48 1.29 -19.71 -0.85
N ALA A 49 1.63 -19.14 0.32
CA ALA A 49 1.59 -19.88 1.58
C ALA A 49 0.17 -20.27 2.01
N TYR A 50 -0.85 -19.46 1.69
CA TYR A 50 -2.24 -19.82 1.93
C TYR A 50 -2.72 -20.92 0.98
N GLU A 51 -2.40 -20.82 -0.31
CA GLU A 51 -2.83 -21.80 -1.31
C GLU A 51 -2.17 -23.17 -1.14
N THR A 52 -0.89 -23.19 -0.77
CA THR A 52 -0.08 -24.42 -0.80
C THR A 52 0.27 -24.99 0.57
N ASN A 53 0.12 -24.18 1.64
CA ASN A 53 0.64 -24.47 2.98
C ASN A 53 2.17 -24.72 3.04
N GLN A 54 2.91 -24.35 2.00
CA GLN A 54 4.37 -24.38 2.02
C GLN A 54 4.92 -23.12 2.70
N THR A 55 6.12 -23.26 3.26
CA THR A 55 6.82 -22.17 3.99
C THR A 55 8.29 -22.11 3.61
N ASP A 56 8.67 -22.63 2.43
CA ASP A 56 10.02 -22.49 1.93
C ASP A 56 10.36 -21.01 1.65
N LEU A 57 11.64 -20.74 1.44
CA LEU A 57 12.18 -19.40 1.20
C LEU A 57 11.38 -18.60 0.16
N PHE A 58 11.11 -19.21 -1.00
CA PHE A 58 10.50 -18.53 -2.13
C PHE A 58 8.99 -18.44 -1.99
N THR A 59 8.34 -19.44 -1.39
CA THR A 59 6.92 -19.34 -1.01
C THR A 59 6.68 -18.20 -0.01
N ASN A 60 7.55 -18.04 1.00
CA ASN A 60 7.46 -16.93 1.96
C ASN A 60 7.76 -15.58 1.30
N GLY A 61 8.77 -15.52 0.43
CA GLY A 61 9.10 -14.31 -0.35
C GLY A 61 7.93 -13.87 -1.23
N ALA A 62 7.34 -14.79 -1.98
CA ALA A 62 6.17 -14.55 -2.82
C ALA A 62 4.93 -14.15 -2.00
N THR A 63 4.75 -14.73 -0.81
CA THR A 63 3.69 -14.35 0.13
C THR A 63 3.85 -12.90 0.61
N HIS A 64 5.05 -12.48 0.97
CA HIS A 64 5.30 -11.08 1.31
C HIS A 64 5.02 -10.15 0.12
N MET A 65 5.41 -10.55 -1.09
CA MET A 65 5.14 -9.78 -2.30
C MET A 65 3.63 -9.61 -2.53
N ALA A 66 2.88 -10.70 -2.47
CA ALA A 66 1.42 -10.69 -2.61
C ALA A 66 0.74 -9.75 -1.61
N LEU A 67 1.20 -9.71 -0.34
CA LEU A 67 0.64 -8.81 0.67
C LEU A 67 0.94 -7.33 0.40
N VAL A 68 2.14 -7.01 -0.10
CA VAL A 68 2.48 -5.64 -0.55
C VAL A 68 1.63 -5.25 -1.77
N HIS A 69 1.53 -6.14 -2.76
CA HIS A 69 0.71 -5.95 -3.96
C HIS A 69 -0.76 -5.73 -3.61
N ASN A 70 -1.30 -6.51 -2.67
CA ASN A 70 -2.67 -6.36 -2.22
C ASN A 70 -2.93 -4.98 -1.61
N ALA A 71 -1.98 -4.40 -0.86
CA ALA A 71 -2.14 -3.02 -0.37
C ALA A 71 -2.17 -1.99 -1.52
N MET A 72 -1.40 -2.20 -2.59
CA MET A 72 -1.43 -1.34 -3.78
C MET A 72 -2.72 -1.51 -4.59
N ILE A 73 -3.17 -2.75 -4.77
CA ILE A 73 -4.44 -3.08 -5.43
C ILE A 73 -5.61 -2.46 -4.66
N ARG A 74 -5.64 -2.58 -3.32
CA ARG A 74 -6.63 -1.92 -2.48
C ARG A 74 -6.59 -0.41 -2.62
N GLY A 75 -5.40 0.18 -2.67
CA GLY A 75 -5.22 1.59 -2.98
C GLY A 75 -5.81 1.99 -4.34
N PHE A 76 -5.50 1.25 -5.39
CA PHE A 76 -6.02 1.46 -6.74
C PHE A 76 -7.56 1.40 -6.75
N ASN A 77 -8.11 0.30 -6.22
CA ASN A 77 -9.55 0.05 -6.17
C ASN A 77 -10.28 1.14 -5.38
N SER A 78 -9.68 1.58 -4.27
CA SER A 78 -10.21 2.66 -3.46
C SER A 78 -10.26 4.01 -4.21
N ILE A 79 -9.21 4.34 -4.97
CA ILE A 79 -9.16 5.54 -5.80
C ILE A 79 -10.21 5.45 -6.90
N HIS A 80 -10.27 4.30 -7.60
CA HIS A 80 -11.17 4.06 -8.73
C HIS A 80 -12.63 4.27 -8.36
N HIS A 81 -13.09 3.66 -7.26
CA HIS A 81 -14.47 3.77 -6.79
C HIS A 81 -14.86 5.16 -6.30
N GLN A 82 -13.91 5.89 -5.70
CA GLN A 82 -14.22 7.16 -5.05
C GLN A 82 -14.07 8.35 -6.00
N ALA A 83 -13.16 8.28 -6.98
CA ALA A 83 -12.84 9.41 -7.85
C ALA A 83 -14.07 10.12 -8.46
N PRO A 84 -15.10 9.42 -8.99
CA PRO A 84 -16.26 10.07 -9.61
C PRO A 84 -17.17 10.80 -8.62
N LEU A 85 -17.08 10.47 -7.34
CA LEU A 85 -18.03 10.86 -6.29
C LEU A 85 -17.43 11.82 -5.26
N VAL A 86 -16.14 12.14 -5.35
CA VAL A 86 -15.49 13.05 -4.39
C VAL A 86 -16.03 14.47 -4.53
N GLU A 87 -16.69 14.96 -3.47
CA GLU A 87 -17.14 16.34 -3.36
C GLU A 87 -15.97 17.34 -3.37
N GLU A 88 -16.22 18.56 -3.86
CA GLU A 88 -15.18 19.59 -4.05
C GLU A 88 -14.34 19.85 -2.79
N LYS A 89 -14.96 19.94 -1.62
CA LYS A 89 -14.27 20.16 -0.33
C LYS A 89 -13.29 19.06 0.05
N HIS A 90 -13.34 17.90 -0.59
CA HIS A 90 -12.50 16.73 -0.29
C HIS A 90 -11.51 16.41 -1.41
N LYS A 91 -11.54 17.13 -2.53
CA LYS A 91 -10.66 16.91 -3.68
C LYS A 91 -9.18 17.08 -3.36
N ALA A 92 -8.81 18.05 -2.52
CA ALA A 92 -7.41 18.26 -2.12
C ALA A 92 -6.83 17.04 -1.39
N ASP A 93 -7.57 16.52 -0.40
CA ASP A 93 -7.18 15.32 0.34
C ASP A 93 -7.13 14.09 -0.58
N PHE A 94 -8.09 13.95 -1.50
CA PHE A 94 -8.17 12.85 -2.46
C PHE A 94 -6.99 12.84 -3.45
N VAL A 95 -6.64 14.00 -3.99
CA VAL A 95 -5.48 14.17 -4.87
C VAL A 95 -4.19 13.78 -4.15
N SER A 96 -4.03 14.20 -2.90
CA SER A 96 -2.87 13.83 -2.09
C SER A 96 -2.81 12.32 -1.81
N TYR A 97 -3.91 11.70 -1.39
CA TYR A 97 -4.01 10.25 -1.21
C TYR A 97 -3.63 9.50 -2.50
N SER A 98 -4.13 9.96 -3.64
CA SER A 98 -3.86 9.37 -4.96
C SER A 98 -2.40 9.52 -5.40
N LYS A 99 -1.75 10.65 -5.06
CA LYS A 99 -0.31 10.85 -5.28
C LYS A 99 0.54 9.91 -4.44
N VAL A 100 0.15 9.65 -3.19
CA VAL A 100 0.84 8.69 -2.31
C VAL A 100 0.77 7.28 -2.87
N TRP A 101 -0.39 6.87 -3.42
CA TRP A 101 -0.51 5.59 -4.12
C TRP A 101 0.47 5.49 -5.30
N ALA A 102 0.49 6.48 -6.20
CA ALA A 102 1.39 6.46 -7.35
C ALA A 102 2.86 6.46 -6.92
N LYS A 103 3.21 7.22 -5.88
CA LYS A 103 4.54 7.21 -5.27
C LYS A 103 4.91 5.83 -4.73
N PHE A 104 3.98 5.14 -4.07
CA PHE A 104 4.22 3.80 -3.52
C PHE A 104 4.51 2.80 -4.63
N VAL A 105 3.67 2.74 -5.66
CA VAL A 105 3.86 1.85 -6.83
C VAL A 105 5.21 2.10 -7.49
N MET A 106 5.51 3.37 -7.82
CA MET A 106 6.78 3.70 -8.47
C MET A 106 7.99 3.39 -7.59
N SER A 107 7.92 3.64 -6.28
CA SER A 107 9.04 3.35 -5.38
C SER A 107 9.28 1.85 -5.21
N HIS A 108 8.21 1.06 -5.17
CA HIS A 108 8.28 -0.40 -5.07
C HIS A 108 8.95 -1.00 -6.30
N HIS A 109 8.44 -0.66 -7.49
CA HIS A 109 9.04 -1.03 -8.78
C HIS A 109 10.55 -0.75 -8.84
N HIS A 110 10.99 0.46 -8.50
CA HIS A 110 12.42 0.79 -8.56
C HIS A 110 13.23 -0.02 -7.53
N ASP A 111 12.69 -0.26 -6.33
CA ASP A 111 13.42 -1.02 -5.31
C ASP A 111 13.57 -2.51 -5.70
N GLU A 112 12.63 -3.06 -6.45
CA GLU A 112 12.71 -4.40 -7.03
C GLU A 112 13.83 -4.50 -8.06
N GLU A 113 13.79 -3.65 -9.08
CA GLU A 113 14.78 -3.61 -10.16
C GLU A 113 16.20 -3.36 -9.63
N ASP A 114 16.33 -2.38 -8.73
CA ASP A 114 17.64 -1.94 -8.23
C ASP A 114 18.22 -2.91 -7.19
N ASN A 115 17.40 -3.72 -6.50
CA ASN A 115 17.86 -4.51 -5.34
C ASN A 115 17.34 -5.94 -5.31
N LEU A 116 16.02 -6.18 -5.37
CA LEU A 116 15.46 -7.53 -5.21
C LEU A 116 15.89 -8.44 -6.35
N PHE A 117 15.68 -8.00 -7.59
CA PHE A 117 15.96 -8.80 -8.78
C PHE A 117 17.44 -9.13 -8.88
N VAL A 118 18.30 -8.15 -8.59
CA VAL A 118 19.76 -8.33 -8.53
C VAL A 118 20.11 -9.39 -7.49
N ALA A 119 19.66 -9.23 -6.24
CA ALA A 119 20.02 -10.14 -5.16
C ALA A 119 19.53 -11.58 -5.41
N VAL A 120 18.33 -11.77 -5.96
CA VAL A 120 17.81 -13.11 -6.27
C VAL A 120 18.54 -13.73 -7.46
N SER A 121 18.89 -12.94 -8.48
CA SER A 121 19.71 -13.43 -9.60
C SER A 121 21.08 -13.90 -9.14
N GLU A 122 21.68 -13.22 -8.16
CA GLU A 122 22.95 -13.62 -7.53
C GLU A 122 22.80 -14.90 -6.71
N ILE A 123 21.74 -15.02 -5.89
CA ILE A 123 21.45 -16.22 -5.10
C ILE A 123 21.28 -17.44 -6.01
N LEU A 124 20.60 -17.27 -7.14
CA LEU A 124 20.29 -18.37 -8.05
C LEU A 124 21.34 -18.56 -9.16
N ASP A 125 22.34 -17.69 -9.25
CA ASP A 125 23.30 -17.63 -10.37
C ASP A 125 22.59 -17.73 -11.73
N ASP A 126 21.52 -16.95 -11.89
CA ASP A 126 20.70 -16.93 -13.11
C ASP A 126 20.12 -15.53 -13.33
N LYS A 127 20.62 -14.85 -14.37
CA LYS A 127 20.19 -13.48 -14.74
C LYS A 127 18.95 -13.45 -15.64
N THR A 128 18.45 -14.61 -16.06
CA THR A 128 17.35 -14.71 -17.03
C THR A 128 15.98 -14.83 -16.36
N ILE A 129 15.93 -15.12 -15.06
CA ILE A 129 14.71 -15.39 -14.29
C ILE A 129 13.71 -14.23 -14.26
N TRP A 130 14.17 -12.99 -14.47
CA TRP A 130 13.33 -11.78 -14.41
C TRP A 130 12.94 -11.22 -15.77
N ALA A 131 13.34 -11.87 -16.87
CA ALA A 131 13.18 -11.29 -18.21
C ALA A 131 11.73 -10.96 -18.59
N ASP A 132 10.76 -11.75 -18.11
CA ASP A 132 9.34 -11.47 -18.36
C ASP A 132 8.77 -10.48 -17.33
N THR A 133 9.14 -10.58 -16.05
CA THR A 133 8.77 -9.60 -15.02
C THR A 133 9.19 -8.17 -15.39
N GLN A 134 10.38 -7.99 -15.96
CA GLN A 134 10.86 -6.68 -16.40
C GLN A 134 10.03 -6.11 -17.58
N LYS A 135 9.60 -6.95 -18.52
CA LYS A 135 8.68 -6.51 -19.60
C LYS A 135 7.31 -6.15 -19.04
N GLU A 136 6.85 -6.88 -18.03
CA GLU A 136 5.60 -6.57 -17.33
C GLU A 136 5.69 -5.21 -16.63
N HIS A 137 6.80 -4.89 -15.96
CA HIS A 137 7.06 -3.55 -15.42
C HIS A 137 6.95 -2.47 -16.50
N GLU A 138 7.63 -2.64 -17.63
CA GLU A 138 7.58 -1.70 -18.75
C GLU A 138 6.16 -1.45 -19.27
N SER A 139 5.27 -2.46 -19.17
CA SER A 139 3.91 -2.38 -19.72
C SER A 139 2.97 -1.43 -18.97
N PHE A 140 3.15 -1.21 -17.66
CA PHE A 140 2.24 -0.36 -16.87
C PHE A 140 2.89 0.92 -16.32
N VAL A 141 4.22 0.94 -16.15
CA VAL A 141 4.93 2.04 -15.45
C VAL A 141 4.72 3.39 -16.13
N ASP A 142 4.69 3.45 -17.46
CA ASP A 142 4.37 4.69 -18.18
C ASP A 142 2.95 5.18 -17.93
N GLY A 143 1.99 4.26 -17.78
CA GLY A 143 0.63 4.57 -17.37
C GLY A 143 0.58 5.24 -15.99
N VAL A 144 1.32 4.71 -15.02
CA VAL A 144 1.44 5.28 -13.66
C VAL A 144 2.11 6.65 -13.71
N ARG A 145 3.15 6.85 -14.53
CA ARG A 145 3.80 8.16 -14.73
C ARG A 145 2.83 9.20 -15.30
N VAL A 146 2.03 8.83 -16.29
CA VAL A 146 1.01 9.73 -16.87
C VAL A 146 -0.07 10.08 -15.85
N PHE A 147 -0.51 9.11 -15.05
CA PHE A 147 -1.44 9.36 -13.94
C PHE A 147 -0.86 10.33 -12.90
N GLN A 148 0.38 10.09 -12.47
CA GLN A 148 1.08 10.95 -11.53
C GLN A 148 1.27 12.38 -12.08
N ALA A 149 1.66 12.51 -13.35
CA ALA A 149 1.82 13.79 -14.02
C ALA A 149 0.50 14.57 -14.08
N TYR A 150 -0.63 13.90 -14.37
CA TYR A 150 -1.95 14.54 -14.32
C TYR A 150 -2.23 15.16 -12.95
N LEU A 151 -2.04 14.41 -11.86
CA LEU A 151 -2.26 14.91 -10.51
C LEU A 151 -1.29 16.03 -10.09
N ASN A 152 -0.04 15.96 -10.55
CA ASN A 152 0.99 16.95 -10.23
C ASN A 152 0.83 18.27 -10.98
N ASN A 153 0.22 18.24 -12.16
CA ASN A 153 0.05 19.41 -13.02
C ASN A 153 -1.31 20.12 -12.86
N LEU A 154 -2.13 19.71 -11.89
CA LEU A 154 -3.35 20.44 -11.52
C LEU A 154 -2.98 21.85 -11.04
N LYS A 155 -3.67 22.89 -11.52
CA LYS A 155 -3.48 24.26 -11.04
C LYS A 155 -4.06 24.43 -9.64
N ASP A 156 -5.26 23.90 -9.43
CA ASP A 156 -5.89 23.70 -8.14
C ASP A 156 -6.32 22.23 -8.01
N ALA A 157 -6.22 21.64 -6.83
CA ALA A 157 -6.70 20.27 -6.60
C ALA A 157 -8.20 20.12 -6.88
N LYS A 158 -8.98 21.21 -6.78
CA LYS A 158 -10.40 21.25 -7.18
C LYS A 158 -10.63 20.95 -8.66
N ASP A 159 -9.62 21.18 -9.51
CA ASP A 159 -9.65 20.91 -10.94
C ASP A 159 -9.55 19.41 -11.26
N VAL A 160 -9.34 18.54 -10.26
CA VAL A 160 -9.35 17.09 -10.50
C VAL A 160 -10.71 16.66 -11.03
N SER A 161 -10.66 15.87 -12.11
CA SER A 161 -11.79 15.25 -12.77
C SER A 161 -11.80 13.78 -12.41
N GLY A 162 -12.83 13.35 -11.69
CA GLY A 162 -12.99 11.95 -11.29
C GLY A 162 -13.02 10.98 -12.47
N SER A 163 -13.73 11.35 -13.53
CA SER A 163 -13.78 10.56 -14.77
C SER A 163 -12.42 10.49 -15.47
N ARG A 164 -11.61 11.56 -15.42
CA ARG A 164 -10.24 11.53 -15.94
C ARG A 164 -9.34 10.63 -15.10
N VAL A 165 -9.47 10.63 -13.78
CA VAL A 165 -8.74 9.73 -12.88
C VAL A 165 -9.03 8.28 -13.26
N VAL A 166 -10.30 7.90 -13.32
CA VAL A 166 -10.72 6.53 -13.71
C VAL A 166 -10.18 6.17 -15.09
N ALA A 167 -10.36 7.04 -16.09
CA ALA A 167 -9.87 6.78 -17.44
C ALA A 167 -8.34 6.68 -17.56
N LEU A 168 -7.58 7.26 -16.63
CA LEU A 168 -6.12 7.10 -16.58
C LEU A 168 -5.72 5.78 -15.91
N LEU A 169 -6.39 5.41 -14.82
CA LEU A 169 -6.19 4.12 -14.15
C LEU A 169 -6.55 2.94 -15.06
N ASP A 170 -7.69 3.01 -15.75
CA ASP A 170 -8.18 1.94 -16.62
C ASP A 170 -7.19 1.61 -17.75
N LYS A 171 -6.42 2.59 -18.24
CA LYS A 171 -5.47 2.40 -19.35
C LYS A 171 -4.36 1.41 -19.06
N PHE A 172 -3.94 1.27 -17.81
CA PHE A 172 -2.87 0.35 -17.40
C PHE A 172 -3.35 -0.71 -16.41
N SER A 173 -4.63 -0.68 -16.03
CA SER A 173 -5.25 -1.55 -15.03
C SER A 173 -4.98 -3.04 -15.26
N LYS A 174 -5.21 -3.52 -16.49
CA LYS A 174 -5.03 -4.92 -16.87
C LYS A 174 -3.57 -5.37 -16.76
N ASP A 175 -2.65 -4.55 -17.26
CA ASP A 175 -1.23 -4.88 -17.26
C ASP A 175 -0.65 -4.82 -15.85
N PHE A 176 -1.08 -3.84 -15.05
CA PHE A 176 -0.76 -3.74 -13.64
C PHE A 176 -1.28 -4.94 -12.83
N GLU A 177 -2.54 -5.34 -13.01
CA GLU A 177 -3.09 -6.53 -12.35
C GLU A 177 -2.35 -7.80 -12.77
N ASN A 178 -2.11 -7.98 -14.08
CA ASN A 178 -1.36 -9.13 -14.58
C ASN A 178 0.01 -9.24 -13.92
N HIS A 179 0.77 -8.14 -13.87
CA HIS A 179 2.09 -8.09 -13.24
C HIS A 179 2.02 -8.47 -11.76
N MET A 180 1.10 -7.86 -11.00
CA MET A 180 0.95 -8.09 -9.56
C MET A 180 0.72 -9.58 -9.23
N HIS A 181 0.03 -10.31 -10.11
CA HIS A 181 -0.20 -11.75 -10.00
C HIS A 181 0.97 -12.59 -10.56
N SER A 182 1.50 -12.20 -11.71
CA SER A 182 2.54 -12.94 -12.44
C SER A 182 3.84 -12.99 -11.64
N GLU A 183 4.28 -11.86 -11.10
CA GLU A 183 5.52 -11.80 -10.34
C GLU A 183 5.47 -12.70 -9.09
N VAL A 184 4.36 -12.71 -8.36
CA VAL A 184 4.16 -13.60 -7.20
C VAL A 184 4.31 -15.07 -7.61
N LYS A 185 3.73 -15.46 -8.75
CA LYS A 185 3.88 -16.82 -9.29
C LYS A 185 5.32 -17.12 -9.71
N THR A 186 5.99 -16.17 -10.34
CA THR A 186 7.40 -16.28 -10.73
C THR A 186 8.29 -16.49 -9.52
N ILE A 187 8.16 -15.64 -8.48
CA ILE A 187 8.92 -15.78 -7.23
C ILE A 187 8.67 -17.15 -6.60
N ALA A 188 7.41 -17.58 -6.48
CA ALA A 188 7.09 -18.88 -5.88
C ALA A 188 7.69 -20.06 -6.68
N ALA A 189 7.73 -19.96 -8.01
CA ALA A 189 8.31 -21.00 -8.87
C ALA A 189 9.83 -21.16 -8.70
N LEU A 190 10.53 -20.12 -8.20
CA LEU A 190 11.98 -20.18 -7.94
C LEU A 190 12.37 -21.23 -6.90
N ALA A 191 11.43 -21.70 -6.06
CA ALA A 191 11.64 -22.86 -5.19
C ALA A 191 12.10 -24.11 -5.95
N LYS A 192 11.74 -24.22 -7.23
CA LYS A 192 12.12 -25.35 -8.12
C LYS A 192 13.40 -25.09 -8.91
N HIS A 193 14.01 -23.92 -8.76
CA HIS A 193 15.24 -23.59 -9.46
C HIS A 193 16.38 -24.49 -8.98
N ARG A 194 17.23 -24.96 -9.90
CA ARG A 194 18.33 -25.91 -9.57
C ARG A 194 19.31 -25.38 -8.51
N ASN A 195 19.45 -24.05 -8.44
CA ASN A 195 20.31 -23.35 -7.50
C ASN A 195 19.54 -22.75 -6.31
N ALA A 196 18.25 -23.09 -6.14
CA ALA A 196 17.50 -22.65 -4.98
C ALA A 196 18.21 -23.11 -3.70
N PRO A 197 18.47 -22.20 -2.73
CA PRO A 197 19.08 -22.57 -1.47
C PRO A 197 18.28 -23.69 -0.78
N LYS A 198 19.00 -24.72 -0.30
CA LYS A 198 18.36 -25.81 0.43
C LYS A 198 17.86 -25.31 1.77
N GLU A 199 16.65 -25.70 2.15
CA GLU A 199 16.08 -25.33 3.42
C GLU A 199 16.99 -25.73 4.60
N GLY A 200 17.19 -24.81 5.54
CA GLY A 200 18.09 -24.99 6.67
C GLY A 200 19.58 -24.78 6.37
N SER A 201 19.97 -24.45 5.13
CA SER A 201 21.36 -24.09 4.80
C SER A 201 21.68 -22.64 5.18
N ALA A 202 22.98 -22.33 5.30
CA ALA A 202 23.43 -20.96 5.57
C ALA A 202 23.03 -20.00 4.44
N GLU A 203 23.04 -20.47 3.19
CA GLU A 203 22.60 -19.71 2.03
C GLU A 203 21.10 -19.39 2.09
N ALA A 204 20.27 -20.32 2.57
CA ALA A 204 18.84 -20.09 2.76
C ALA A 204 18.56 -19.08 3.88
N GLU A 205 19.36 -19.08 4.94
CA GLU A 205 19.27 -18.07 6.01
C GLU A 205 19.65 -16.67 5.51
N VAL A 206 20.75 -16.55 4.76
CA VAL A 206 21.17 -15.30 4.12
C VAL A 206 20.08 -14.79 3.17
N ALA A 207 19.57 -15.65 2.29
CA ALA A 207 18.50 -15.29 1.36
C ALA A 207 17.23 -14.85 2.10
N THR A 208 16.83 -15.57 3.16
CA THR A 208 15.68 -15.19 4.00
C THR A 208 15.87 -13.79 4.60
N GLN A 209 17.08 -13.49 5.09
CA GLN A 209 17.39 -12.19 5.66
C GLN A 209 17.39 -11.08 4.59
N THR A 210 17.82 -11.39 3.36
CA THR A 210 17.73 -10.48 2.20
C THR A 210 16.28 -10.10 1.91
N PHE A 211 15.38 -11.07 1.76
CA PHE A 211 13.94 -10.81 1.52
C PHE A 211 13.30 -10.01 2.66
N LYS A 212 13.59 -10.36 3.92
CA LYS A 212 13.08 -9.60 5.09
C LYS A 212 13.58 -8.16 5.11
N THR A 213 14.87 -7.96 4.80
CA THR A 213 15.48 -6.63 4.78
C THR A 213 14.92 -5.78 3.64
N TRP A 214 14.76 -6.37 2.45
CA TRP A 214 14.17 -5.71 1.30
C TRP A 214 12.73 -5.28 1.58
N GLY A 215 11.86 -6.17 2.08
CA GLY A 215 10.46 -5.82 2.39
C GLY A 215 10.32 -4.69 3.42
N LYS A 216 11.26 -4.58 4.36
CA LYS A 216 11.32 -3.43 5.27
C LYS A 216 11.80 -2.16 4.55
N LYS A 217 12.83 -2.25 3.71
CA LYS A 217 13.41 -1.12 3.00
C LYS A 217 12.46 -0.52 1.97
N THR A 218 11.77 -1.33 1.17
CA THR A 218 10.86 -0.83 0.11
C THR A 218 9.82 0.13 0.67
N ILE A 219 9.18 -0.21 1.79
CA ILE A 219 8.16 0.66 2.44
C ILE A 219 8.80 1.88 3.09
N THR A 220 9.90 1.70 3.85
CA THR A 220 10.52 2.80 4.60
C THR A 220 11.24 3.83 3.71
N LYS A 221 11.85 3.38 2.61
CA LYS A 221 12.50 4.21 1.58
C LYS A 221 11.48 5.01 0.78
N ALA A 222 10.31 4.42 0.48
CA ALA A 222 9.24 5.12 -0.21
C ALA A 222 8.72 6.31 0.61
N GLY A 223 8.55 6.15 1.92
CA GLY A 223 8.29 7.29 2.81
C GLY A 223 7.63 6.90 4.12
N MET A 224 8.27 7.26 5.23
CA MET A 224 7.76 6.98 6.57
C MET A 224 6.52 7.80 6.92
N ALA A 225 6.40 9.02 6.43
CA ALA A 225 5.33 9.94 6.79
C ALA A 225 4.03 9.69 5.99
N ASP A 226 4.14 9.22 4.75
CA ASP A 226 3.04 9.11 3.80
C ASP A 226 2.80 7.67 3.34
N VAL A 227 3.81 7.01 2.75
CA VAL A 227 3.67 5.69 2.15
C VAL A 227 3.45 4.61 3.22
N LEU A 228 4.14 4.67 4.36
CA LEU A 228 3.94 3.69 5.42
C LEU A 228 2.49 3.73 6.00
N PRO A 229 1.92 4.89 6.39
CA PRO A 229 0.51 4.95 6.76
C PRO A 229 -0.43 4.49 5.65
N PHE A 230 -0.18 4.90 4.39
CA PHE A 230 -0.97 4.44 3.25
C PHE A 230 -0.98 2.91 3.13
N PHE A 231 0.19 2.28 3.21
CA PHE A 231 0.34 0.84 3.16
C PHE A 231 -0.43 0.16 4.30
N LEU A 232 -0.25 0.60 5.55
CA LEU A 232 -0.93 0.01 6.71
C LEU A 232 -2.44 0.18 6.67
N LEU A 233 -2.93 1.31 6.16
CA LEU A 233 -4.37 1.62 6.07
C LEU A 233 -5.04 1.01 4.83
N ASN A 234 -4.28 0.36 3.95
CA ASN A 234 -4.80 -0.46 2.87
C ASN A 234 -4.46 -1.96 3.02
N LEU A 235 -3.92 -2.34 4.18
CA LEU A 235 -3.60 -3.72 4.50
C LEU A 235 -4.72 -4.34 5.34
N ASP A 236 -5.48 -5.22 4.70
CA ASP A 236 -6.64 -5.90 5.28
C ASP A 236 -6.21 -7.04 6.24
N ALA A 237 -6.49 -6.86 7.52
CA ALA A 237 -6.17 -7.84 8.56
C ALA A 237 -7.11 -9.07 8.54
N THR A 238 -8.21 -9.02 7.78
CA THR A 238 -9.17 -10.13 7.63
C THR A 238 -8.89 -10.99 6.40
N TYR A 239 -7.98 -10.58 5.53
CA TYR A 239 -7.65 -11.29 4.30
C TYR A 239 -7.18 -12.72 4.58
N GLU A 240 -7.65 -13.67 3.76
CA GLU A 240 -7.37 -15.11 3.88
C GLU A 240 -7.61 -15.63 5.31
N ASP A 241 -8.86 -15.43 5.78
CA ASP A 241 -9.35 -15.81 7.11
C ASP A 241 -8.51 -15.21 8.26
N GLY A 242 -7.91 -14.05 8.01
CA GLY A 242 -7.07 -13.34 8.97
C GLY A 242 -5.70 -13.98 9.20
N ARG A 243 -5.25 -14.90 8.33
CA ARG A 243 -3.93 -15.55 8.41
C ARG A 243 -2.79 -14.54 8.53
N TRP A 244 -2.96 -13.36 7.97
CA TRP A 244 -1.95 -12.30 7.90
C TRP A 244 -2.21 -11.12 8.85
N ALA A 245 -3.11 -11.25 9.82
CA ALA A 245 -3.47 -10.17 10.75
C ALA A 245 -2.27 -9.61 11.56
N SER A 246 -1.23 -10.43 11.77
CA SER A 246 0.00 -10.04 12.46
C SER A 246 1.11 -9.58 11.51
N TRP A 247 0.85 -9.51 10.20
CA TRP A 247 1.79 -9.00 9.19
C TRP A 247 1.53 -7.50 8.90
N PRO A 248 2.58 -6.70 8.62
CA PRO A 248 3.99 -7.03 8.82
C PRO A 248 4.29 -7.28 10.31
N PRO A 249 5.31 -8.10 10.64
CA PRO A 249 5.67 -8.44 12.02
C PRO A 249 6.24 -7.22 12.73
N MET A 250 5.34 -6.39 13.23
CA MET A 250 5.61 -5.12 13.91
C MET A 250 4.97 -5.18 15.30
N PRO A 251 5.70 -4.83 16.38
CA PRO A 251 5.11 -4.75 17.70
C PRO A 251 3.88 -3.83 17.71
N LYS A 252 2.77 -4.28 18.31
CA LYS A 252 1.47 -3.55 18.31
C LYS A 252 1.61 -2.06 18.68
N PRO A 253 2.40 -1.66 19.70
CA PRO A 253 2.57 -0.24 20.03
C PRO A 253 3.27 0.56 18.92
N ILE A 254 4.23 -0.06 18.22
CA ILE A 254 4.94 0.57 17.09
C ILE A 254 3.99 0.71 15.90
N ARG A 255 3.23 -0.34 15.56
CA ARG A 255 2.20 -0.27 14.51
C ARG A 255 1.21 0.84 14.80
N TRP A 256 0.70 0.88 16.03
CA TRP A 256 -0.22 1.94 16.46
C TRP A 256 0.40 3.33 16.32
N ALA A 257 1.64 3.54 16.77
CA ALA A 257 2.29 4.85 16.66
C ALA A 257 2.50 5.28 15.20
N MET A 258 2.93 4.37 14.32
CA MET A 258 3.14 4.65 12.90
C MET A 258 1.81 4.95 12.18
N THR A 259 0.75 4.19 12.46
CA THR A 259 -0.57 4.46 11.87
C THR A 259 -1.18 5.75 12.40
N ASN A 260 -1.03 6.03 13.70
CA ASN A 260 -1.89 7.00 14.38
C ASN A 260 -1.23 8.34 14.70
N ILE A 261 0.06 8.35 15.03
CA ILE A 261 0.81 9.60 15.30
C ILE A 261 1.37 10.13 13.99
N VAL A 262 2.06 9.28 13.22
CA VAL A 262 2.61 9.68 11.93
C VAL A 262 1.49 9.89 10.91
N GLY A 263 0.49 8.99 10.88
CA GLY A 263 -0.69 9.17 10.05
C GLY A 263 -1.46 10.45 10.36
N ALA A 264 -1.49 10.95 11.59
CA ALA A 264 -2.17 12.21 11.91
C ALA A 264 -1.60 13.42 11.16
N TYR A 265 -0.33 13.39 10.74
CA TYR A 265 0.29 14.46 9.95
C TYR A 265 -0.43 14.68 8.59
N TYR A 266 -0.97 13.61 8.02
CA TYR A 266 -1.73 13.61 6.77
C TYR A 266 -3.15 13.08 6.98
N GLY A 267 -3.70 13.23 8.19
CA GLY A 267 -4.88 12.50 8.67
C GLY A 267 -6.08 12.49 7.72
N ASN A 268 -6.34 13.62 7.07
CA ASN A 268 -7.44 13.75 6.14
C ASN A 268 -7.29 12.87 4.89
N TYR A 269 -6.08 12.49 4.47
CA TYR A 269 -5.89 11.66 3.28
C TYR A 269 -6.46 10.26 3.51
N TRP A 270 -6.34 9.78 4.74
CA TRP A 270 -6.64 8.40 5.11
C TRP A 270 -8.12 8.10 5.20
N LYS A 271 -9.00 9.10 5.13
CA LYS A 271 -10.44 8.85 4.98
C LYS A 271 -10.72 7.97 3.75
N PHE A 272 -9.94 8.14 2.68
CA PHE A 272 -10.04 7.38 1.42
C PHE A 272 -9.38 6.00 1.45
N SER A 273 -8.80 5.54 2.57
CA SER A 273 -8.21 4.20 2.64
C SER A 273 -9.26 3.09 2.59
N SER A 274 -8.84 1.85 2.32
CA SER A 274 -9.74 0.69 2.32
C SER A 274 -9.96 0.07 3.70
N CYS A 275 -9.07 0.33 4.66
CA CYS A 275 -9.15 -0.20 6.01
C CYS A 275 -9.04 0.92 7.06
N ASN A 276 -9.49 0.63 8.27
CA ASN A 276 -9.30 1.49 9.45
C ASN A 276 -7.93 1.28 10.11
N ALA A 277 -7.68 1.96 11.23
CA ALA A 277 -6.38 1.92 11.92
C ALA A 277 -6.00 0.51 12.45
N GLU A 278 -6.99 -0.33 12.71
CA GLU A 278 -6.84 -1.73 13.12
C GLU A 278 -6.67 -2.70 11.95
N GLY A 279 -6.71 -2.20 10.70
CA GLY A 279 -6.66 -3.02 9.49
C GLY A 279 -7.99 -3.71 9.18
N GLN A 280 -9.09 -3.29 9.80
CA GLN A 280 -10.42 -3.82 9.46
C GLN A 280 -10.94 -3.14 8.18
N PRO A 281 -11.57 -3.90 7.27
CA PRO A 281 -12.31 -3.32 6.14
C PRO A 281 -13.26 -2.22 6.60
N LYS A 282 -13.31 -1.12 5.84
CA LYS A 282 -14.31 -0.06 6.03
C LYS A 282 -15.03 0.27 4.74
N GLU A 283 -16.28 0.71 4.85
CA GLU A 283 -17.01 1.33 3.75
C GLU A 283 -16.18 2.49 3.19
N LEU A 284 -16.14 2.63 1.86
CA LEU A 284 -15.39 3.71 1.23
C LEU A 284 -16.06 5.06 1.54
N PHE A 285 -15.26 6.08 1.84
CA PHE A 285 -15.71 7.35 2.43
C PHE A 285 -16.90 8.01 1.70
N VAL A 286 -16.90 8.01 0.36
CA VAL A 286 -17.99 8.61 -0.44
C VAL A 286 -19.34 7.87 -0.31
N TYR A 287 -19.35 6.65 0.23
CA TYR A 287 -20.54 5.83 0.44
C TYR A 287 -20.97 5.78 1.92
N GLU A 288 -20.16 6.28 2.86
CA GLU A 288 -20.53 6.40 4.28
C GLU A 288 -21.65 7.43 4.50
N PHE A 289 -21.74 8.43 3.61
CA PHE A 289 -22.73 9.50 3.65
C PHE A 289 -23.41 9.59 2.28
N PRO A 290 -24.30 8.65 1.91
CA PRO A 290 -25.01 8.73 0.64
C PRO A 290 -25.69 10.10 0.58
N ALA A 291 -25.40 10.87 -0.48
CA ALA A 291 -26.01 12.16 -0.69
C ALA A 291 -27.52 12.00 -0.49
N THR A 292 -28.10 12.77 0.45
CA THR A 292 -29.55 12.89 0.55
C THR A 292 -30.06 13.20 -0.83
N LYS A 293 -30.79 12.28 -1.45
CA LYS A 293 -31.50 12.54 -2.70
C LYS A 293 -32.39 13.73 -2.42
N THR A 294 -31.99 14.91 -2.87
CA THR A 294 -32.91 16.02 -3.04
C THR A 294 -33.83 15.62 -4.19
N GLU A 295 -35.01 15.13 -3.83
CA GLU A 295 -36.18 15.08 -4.73
C GLU A 295 -36.53 16.49 -5.25
#